data_AF-A0A2K5V581-F1
#
_entry.id   AF-A0A2K5V581-F1
#
_cell.length_a   1.000
_cell.length_b   1.000
_cell.length_c   1.000
_cell.angle_alpha   90.00
_cell.angle_beta   90.00
_cell.angle_gamma   90.00
#
_symmetry.space_group_name_H-M   'P 1'
#
loop_
_entity.id
_entity.type
_entity.pdbx_description
1 polymer ?
#
loop_
_entity_poly.entity_id
_entity_poly.type
_entity_poly.pdbx_seq_one_letter_code
_entity_poly.pdbx_strand_id
1 'polypeptide(L)'
;MVRLPLQCVLWGCLLTAVYPEPPTACREKQYLINSQCCSLCQPGQKLVSDCTEFTETECLPCSESEFLDTWNRETRCHQHKYCDPNLGLQVQQKGTSETDTICTCEEGLHCTSESCESCVPHRSCLPGFGVKQIATGVSDTICEPCPVGFFSNVSSAFEKCRPWTRSPGSAESPGGDPHLLGDPVCHPPLGAGLYQKGGQEAKR
;
A
#
# COMPACT_ATOMS: atom_id res chain seq x y z
N MET A 1 67.03 -17.32 40.99
CA MET A 1 65.90 -17.87 40.22
C MET A 1 64.62 -17.17 40.66
N VAL A 2 64.20 -16.13 39.95
CA VAL A 2 62.79 -15.78 39.77
C VAL A 2 62.72 -15.21 38.36
N ARG A 3 62.19 -16.01 37.43
CA ARG A 3 61.95 -15.60 36.04
C ARG A 3 60.72 -14.70 36.06
N LEU A 4 60.92 -13.40 35.81
CA LEU A 4 59.80 -12.51 35.47
C LEU A 4 59.21 -12.98 34.14
N PRO A 5 57.89 -13.27 34.06
CA PRO A 5 57.29 -13.75 32.84
C PRO A 5 57.30 -12.66 31.78
N LEU A 6 57.98 -12.96 30.68
CA LEU A 6 58.04 -12.22 29.42
C LEU A 6 56.68 -12.29 28.72
N GLN A 7 55.62 -11.81 29.37
CA GLN A 7 54.23 -11.96 28.90
C GLN A 7 53.42 -10.66 28.97
N CYS A 8 54.09 -9.51 29.07
CA CYS A 8 53.46 -8.19 29.07
C CYS A 8 53.88 -7.28 27.90
N VAL A 9 54.55 -7.80 26.85
CA VAL A 9 55.11 -6.94 25.77
C VAL A 9 54.52 -7.23 24.37
N LEU A 10 53.68 -8.25 24.20
CA LEU A 10 53.09 -8.60 22.90
C LEU A 10 51.57 -8.38 22.79
N TRP A 11 50.97 -7.75 23.80
CA TRP A 11 49.56 -7.31 23.77
C TRP A 11 49.42 -5.80 24.00
N GLY A 12 50.44 -5.05 23.60
CA GLY A 12 50.50 -3.58 23.68
C GLY A 12 50.68 -2.89 22.32
N CYS A 13 50.38 -3.58 21.22
CA CYS A 13 50.52 -3.06 19.85
C CYS A 13 49.30 -3.34 18.96
N LEU A 14 48.11 -3.48 19.56
CA LEU A 14 46.88 -3.03 18.90
C LEU A 14 46.65 -1.58 19.30
N LEU A 15 47.61 -0.72 18.96
CA LEU A 15 47.30 0.65 18.63
C LEU A 15 46.39 0.52 17.41
N THR A 16 45.08 0.57 17.67
CA THR A 16 44.08 0.89 16.68
C THR A 16 44.69 1.98 15.82
N ALA A 17 45.03 1.66 14.57
CA ALA A 17 45.17 2.68 13.56
C ALA A 17 43.81 3.37 13.55
N VAL A 18 43.68 4.45 14.31
CA VAL A 18 42.64 5.44 14.14
C VAL A 18 42.97 5.98 12.77
N TYR A 19 42.41 5.34 11.73
CA TYR A 19 42.29 5.99 10.45
C TYR A 19 41.52 7.26 10.77
N PRO A 20 42.14 8.46 10.66
CA PRO A 20 41.35 9.66 10.69
C PRO A 20 40.34 9.48 9.57
N GLU A 21 39.06 9.44 9.91
CA GLU A 21 38.02 9.49 8.89
C GLU A 21 38.40 10.64 7.96
N PRO A 22 38.43 10.41 6.63
CA PRO A 22 38.72 11.49 5.70
C PRO A 22 37.80 12.64 6.10
N PRO A 23 38.31 13.87 6.29
CA PRO A 23 37.48 14.97 6.78
C PRO A 23 36.27 15.03 5.87
N THR A 24 35.09 14.70 6.42
CA THR A 24 33.82 14.82 5.72
C THR A 24 33.78 16.28 5.32
N ALA A 25 33.97 16.54 4.01
CA ALA A 25 34.37 17.87 3.57
C ALA A 25 33.41 18.95 4.09
N CYS A 26 32.14 18.58 4.29
CA CYS A 26 31.12 19.35 4.98
C CYS A 26 30.30 18.48 5.96
N ARG A 27 29.55 19.12 6.87
CA ARG A 27 28.65 18.43 7.83
C ARG A 27 27.38 17.91 7.16
N GLU A 28 26.60 17.12 7.90
CA GLU A 28 25.22 16.79 7.49
C GLU A 28 24.43 18.08 7.22
N LYS A 29 23.63 18.07 6.15
CA LYS A 29 22.84 19.22 5.66
C LYS A 29 23.66 20.38 5.08
N GLN A 30 24.90 20.11 4.67
CA GLN A 30 25.73 21.06 3.96
C GLN A 30 26.21 20.47 2.62
N TYR A 31 26.54 21.34 1.67
CA TYR A 31 27.13 20.96 0.39
C TYR A 31 28.41 21.76 0.13
N LEU A 32 29.35 21.14 -0.57
CA LEU A 32 30.61 21.77 -0.94
C LEU A 32 30.44 22.53 -2.26
N ILE A 33 30.75 23.83 -2.26
CA ILE A 33 30.83 24.66 -3.46
C ILE A 33 31.98 25.66 -3.32
N ASN A 34 32.78 25.84 -4.37
CA ASN A 34 33.95 26.72 -4.35
C ASN A 34 34.91 26.49 -3.16
N SER A 35 35.10 25.24 -2.74
CA SER A 35 35.90 24.85 -1.57
C SER A 35 35.37 25.36 -0.22
N GLN A 36 34.11 25.79 -0.16
CA GLN A 36 33.42 26.22 1.04
C GLN A 36 32.18 25.36 1.29
N CYS A 37 31.87 25.14 2.57
CA CYS A 37 30.66 24.42 2.96
C CYS A 37 29.49 25.38 3.14
N CYS A 38 28.48 25.21 2.30
CA CYS A 38 27.24 25.96 2.34
C CYS A 38 26.12 25.13 2.96
N SER A 39 25.20 25.77 3.67
CA SER A 39 24.00 25.11 4.20
C SER A 39 23.04 24.77 3.05
N LEU A 40 22.48 23.55 3.05
CA LEU A 40 21.38 23.19 2.15
C LEU A 40 20.11 23.96 2.54
N CYS A 41 19.21 24.14 1.57
CA CYS A 41 17.87 24.65 1.85
C CYS A 41 17.04 23.60 2.57
N GLN A 42 16.18 24.05 3.47
CA GLN A 42 15.27 23.17 4.20
C GLN A 42 14.21 22.59 3.25
N PRO A 43 13.59 21.44 3.61
CA PRO A 43 12.37 21.00 2.94
C PRO A 43 11.36 22.14 2.82
N GLY A 44 10.70 22.22 1.68
CA GLY A 44 9.79 23.32 1.31
C GLY A 44 10.45 24.63 0.90
N GLN A 45 11.77 24.66 0.77
CA GLN A 45 12.49 25.81 0.23
C GLN A 45 13.38 25.42 -0.95
N LYS A 46 13.44 26.29 -1.95
CA LYS A 46 14.35 26.22 -3.09
C LYS A 46 15.52 27.18 -2.92
N LEU A 47 16.64 26.84 -3.54
CA LEU A 47 17.83 27.66 -3.64
C LEU A 47 17.62 28.83 -4.60
N VAL A 48 17.96 30.04 -4.13
CA VAL A 48 18.00 31.25 -4.97
C VAL A 48 19.43 31.61 -5.34
N SER A 49 20.33 31.59 -4.36
CA SER A 49 21.76 31.84 -4.57
C SER A 49 22.59 30.98 -3.64
N ASP A 50 23.69 30.43 -4.16
CA ASP A 50 24.67 29.73 -3.36
C ASP A 50 25.33 30.66 -2.33
N CYS A 51 25.88 30.07 -1.27
CA CYS A 51 26.60 30.84 -0.27
C CYS A 51 27.95 31.35 -0.85
N THR A 52 28.44 32.44 -0.28
CA THR A 52 29.78 32.98 -0.56
C THR A 52 30.61 33.01 0.71
N GLU A 53 31.86 33.46 0.63
CA GLU A 53 32.73 33.60 1.82
C GLU A 53 32.09 34.46 2.93
N PHE A 54 31.21 35.40 2.55
CA PHE A 54 30.62 36.37 3.47
C PHE A 54 29.09 36.29 3.58
N THR A 55 28.42 35.52 2.71
CA THR A 55 26.95 35.40 2.69
C THR A 55 26.53 33.95 2.86
N GLU A 56 25.46 33.73 3.62
CA GLU A 56 24.84 32.41 3.72
C GLU A 56 24.07 32.04 2.45
N THR A 57 23.69 30.76 2.35
CA THR A 57 22.82 30.27 1.26
C THR A 57 21.47 30.98 1.32
N GLU A 58 21.01 31.53 0.20
CA GLU A 58 19.68 32.16 0.12
C GLU A 58 18.65 31.13 -0.35
N CYS A 59 17.62 30.92 0.47
CA CYS A 59 16.54 29.98 0.20
C CYS A 59 15.19 30.71 0.25
N LEU A 60 14.28 30.34 -0.65
CA LEU A 60 12.91 30.85 -0.69
C LEU A 60 11.89 29.71 -0.59
N PRO A 61 10.73 29.95 0.04
CA PRO A 61 9.68 28.94 0.12
C PRO A 61 9.14 28.57 -1.27
N CYS A 62 8.73 27.32 -1.42
CA CYS A 62 7.97 26.86 -2.58
C CYS A 62 6.59 27.53 -2.64
N SER A 63 6.04 27.64 -3.84
CA SER A 63 4.69 28.16 -4.06
C SER A 63 3.62 27.20 -3.53
N GLU A 64 2.36 27.63 -3.39
CA GLU A 64 1.29 26.79 -2.84
C GLU A 64 1.03 25.46 -3.59
N SER A 65 1.37 25.39 -4.87
CA SER A 65 1.21 24.21 -5.73
C SER A 65 2.52 23.45 -5.96
N GLU A 66 3.54 23.73 -5.16
CA GLU A 66 4.88 23.16 -5.32
C GLU A 66 5.43 22.65 -3.98
N PHE A 67 6.37 21.70 -4.05
CA PHE A 67 7.03 21.12 -2.89
C PHE A 67 8.47 20.72 -3.15
N LEU A 68 9.23 20.57 -2.05
CA LEU A 68 10.54 19.91 -1.98
C LEU A 68 10.59 19.16 -0.64
N ASP A 69 10.83 17.86 -0.66
CA ASP A 69 10.70 16.97 0.51
C ASP A 69 12.03 16.76 1.26
N THR A 70 13.14 17.25 0.71
CA THR A 70 14.49 16.98 1.22
C THR A 70 15.29 18.26 1.45
N TRP A 71 16.37 18.12 2.23
CA TRP A 71 17.40 19.16 2.33
C TRP A 71 18.12 19.25 0.99
N ASN A 72 17.93 20.35 0.28
CA ASN A 72 18.19 20.40 -1.16
C ASN A 72 19.01 21.62 -1.58
N ARG A 73 19.44 21.61 -2.84
CA ARG A 73 20.08 22.73 -3.54
C ARG A 73 19.36 23.07 -4.85
N GLU A 74 18.08 22.69 -4.93
CA GLU A 74 17.30 22.81 -6.16
C GLU A 74 16.82 24.24 -6.36
N THR A 75 16.95 24.76 -7.57
CA THR A 75 16.52 26.13 -7.89
C THR A 75 15.05 26.23 -8.28
N ARG A 76 14.37 25.09 -8.35
CA ARG A 76 12.95 24.95 -8.71
C ARG A 76 12.33 23.89 -7.81
N CYS A 77 11.10 24.14 -7.38
CA CYS A 77 10.34 23.16 -6.63
C CYS A 77 9.64 22.19 -7.59
N HIS A 78 9.26 21.02 -7.09
CA HIS A 78 8.43 20.07 -7.85
C HIS A 78 6.97 20.50 -7.78
N GLN A 79 6.22 20.28 -8.85
CA GLN A 79 4.77 20.52 -8.83
C GLN A 79 4.08 19.40 -8.07
N HIS A 80 3.03 19.74 -7.32
CA HIS A 80 2.19 18.73 -6.68
C HIS A 80 1.57 17.80 -7.71
N LYS A 81 1.49 16.50 -7.37
CA LYS A 81 0.76 15.51 -8.14
C LYS A 81 -0.70 15.94 -8.29
N TYR A 82 -1.17 15.94 -9.54
CA TYR A 82 -2.57 16.19 -9.84
C TYR A 82 -3.36 14.89 -9.79
N CYS A 83 -4.37 14.82 -8.92
CA CYS A 83 -5.29 13.70 -8.85
C CYS A 83 -6.38 13.91 -9.91
N ASP A 84 -6.19 13.33 -11.10
CA ASP A 84 -7.12 13.46 -12.22
C ASP A 84 -8.42 12.68 -11.98
N PRO A 85 -9.58 13.35 -11.85
CA PRO A 85 -10.87 12.67 -11.65
C PRO A 85 -11.24 11.75 -12.82
N ASN A 86 -10.75 12.03 -14.04
CA ASN A 86 -11.01 11.18 -15.21
C ASN A 86 -10.32 9.81 -15.11
N LEU A 87 -9.29 9.70 -14.25
CA LEU A 87 -8.60 8.45 -13.93
C LEU A 87 -9.16 7.79 -12.66
N GLY A 88 -10.27 8.30 -12.11
CA GLY A 88 -10.89 7.82 -10.88
C GLY A 88 -10.10 8.16 -9.61
N LEU A 89 -9.21 9.15 -9.69
CA LEU A 89 -8.39 9.60 -8.57
C LEU A 89 -9.07 10.75 -7.81
N GLN A 90 -8.93 10.74 -6.50
CA GLN A 90 -9.32 11.80 -5.59
C GLN A 90 -8.17 12.14 -4.63
N VAL A 91 -8.17 13.36 -4.09
CA VAL A 91 -7.16 13.81 -3.14
C VAL A 91 -7.41 13.15 -1.79
N GLN A 92 -6.47 12.30 -1.34
CA GLN A 92 -6.48 11.74 0.01
C GLN A 92 -5.88 12.72 1.01
N GLN A 93 -4.72 13.28 0.65
CA GLN A 93 -4.00 14.27 1.44
C GLN A 93 -3.50 15.37 0.53
N LYS A 94 -3.83 16.62 0.89
CA LYS A 94 -3.33 17.79 0.18
C LYS A 94 -1.82 17.94 0.42
N GLY A 95 -1.06 18.19 -0.64
CA GLY A 95 0.37 18.48 -0.54
C GLY A 95 0.64 19.75 0.27
N THR A 96 1.82 19.80 0.88
CA THR A 96 2.36 20.98 1.56
C THR A 96 3.62 21.45 0.83
N SER A 97 4.29 22.49 1.31
CA SER A 97 5.60 22.85 0.76
C SER A 97 6.63 21.72 0.93
N GLU A 98 6.47 20.85 1.93
CA GLU A 98 7.42 19.78 2.27
C GLU A 98 6.99 18.40 1.76
N THR A 99 5.74 18.26 1.28
CA THR A 99 5.19 16.94 0.91
C THR A 99 4.33 17.03 -0.33
N ASP A 100 4.39 15.99 -1.16
CA ASP A 100 3.55 15.90 -2.34
C ASP A 100 2.08 15.63 -1.98
N THR A 101 1.18 15.91 -2.91
CA THR A 101 -0.22 15.51 -2.83
C THR A 101 -0.35 13.99 -2.98
N ILE A 102 -1.07 13.36 -2.04
CA ILE A 102 -1.34 11.93 -2.07
C ILE A 102 -2.73 11.71 -2.69
N CYS A 103 -2.76 10.96 -3.79
CA CYS A 103 -3.98 10.56 -4.47
C CYS A 103 -4.40 9.16 -4.02
N THR A 104 -5.72 8.93 -3.97
CA THR A 104 -6.34 7.63 -3.76
C THR A 104 -7.46 7.42 -4.78
N CYS A 105 -7.94 6.20 -4.93
CA CYS A 105 -9.09 5.92 -5.77
C CYS A 105 -10.41 6.32 -5.11
N GLU A 106 -11.40 6.68 -5.93
CA GLU A 106 -12.80 6.81 -5.51
C GLU A 106 -13.36 5.45 -5.02
N GLU A 107 -14.47 5.51 -4.27
CA GLU A 107 -15.09 4.31 -3.72
C GLU A 107 -15.51 3.32 -4.83
N GLY A 108 -15.11 2.06 -4.68
CA GLY A 108 -15.39 1.01 -5.67
C GLY A 108 -14.33 0.85 -6.75
N LEU A 109 -13.22 1.61 -6.68
CA LEU A 109 -12.05 1.47 -7.54
C LEU A 109 -10.79 1.15 -6.72
N HIS A 110 -9.81 0.51 -7.37
CA HIS A 110 -8.50 0.21 -6.81
C HIS A 110 -7.37 0.70 -7.71
N CYS A 111 -6.21 1.01 -7.12
CA CYS A 111 -5.04 1.46 -7.85
C CYS A 111 -4.48 0.32 -8.72
N THR A 112 -4.14 0.64 -9.97
CA THR A 112 -3.51 -0.33 -10.88
C THR A 112 -2.05 -0.65 -10.50
N SER A 113 -1.40 0.25 -9.76
CA SER A 113 0.00 0.17 -9.33
C SER A 113 0.19 0.76 -7.93
N GLU A 114 1.34 0.51 -7.31
CA GLU A 114 1.71 1.12 -6.02
C GLU A 114 1.79 2.65 -6.08
N SER A 115 2.17 3.22 -7.24
CA SER A 115 2.21 4.67 -7.47
C SER A 115 0.83 5.32 -7.60
N CYS A 116 -0.24 4.51 -7.68
CA CYS A 116 -1.63 4.94 -7.89
C CYS A 116 -1.76 6.06 -8.94
N GLU A 117 -1.35 5.76 -10.17
CA GLU A 117 -1.47 6.68 -11.31
C GLU A 117 -2.81 6.58 -12.03
N SER A 118 -3.51 5.46 -11.85
CA SER A 118 -4.85 5.23 -12.40
C SER A 118 -5.63 4.26 -11.52
N CYS A 119 -6.95 4.40 -11.56
CA CYS A 119 -7.87 3.57 -10.81
C CYS A 119 -8.73 2.74 -11.76
N VAL A 120 -8.96 1.49 -11.39
CA VAL A 120 -9.83 0.56 -12.12
C VAL A 120 -10.93 0.05 -11.19
N PRO A 121 -12.14 -0.23 -11.72
CA PRO A 121 -13.23 -0.77 -10.92
C PRO A 121 -12.83 -2.08 -10.23
N HIS A 122 -13.29 -2.27 -9.00
CA HIS A 122 -13.17 -3.56 -8.33
C HIS A 122 -13.82 -4.67 -9.16
N ARG A 123 -13.15 -5.81 -9.26
CA ARG A 123 -13.71 -6.97 -9.93
C ARG A 123 -15.00 -7.42 -9.24
N SER A 124 -16.07 -7.51 -10.03
CA SER A 124 -17.33 -8.08 -9.55
C SER A 124 -17.29 -9.61 -9.58
N CYS A 125 -17.69 -10.24 -8.48
CA CYS A 125 -17.92 -11.68 -8.42
C CYS A 125 -19.22 -12.01 -9.14
N LEU A 126 -19.18 -13.01 -10.02
CA LEU A 126 -20.34 -13.46 -10.79
C LEU A 126 -21.33 -14.24 -9.91
N PRO A 127 -22.60 -14.41 -10.34
CA PRO A 127 -23.53 -15.30 -9.67
C PRO A 127 -22.94 -16.70 -9.48
N GLY A 128 -23.16 -17.28 -8.30
CA GLY A 128 -22.51 -18.52 -7.84
C GLY A 128 -21.16 -18.31 -7.12
N PHE A 129 -20.59 -17.11 -7.18
CA PHE A 129 -19.39 -16.71 -6.45
C PHE A 129 -19.71 -15.55 -5.49
N GLY A 130 -19.08 -15.57 -4.32
CA GLY A 130 -19.15 -14.48 -3.35
C GLY A 130 -17.77 -13.86 -3.13
N VAL A 131 -17.78 -12.64 -2.59
CA VAL A 131 -16.56 -11.94 -2.20
C VAL A 131 -15.94 -12.61 -0.97
N LYS A 132 -14.73 -13.13 -1.15
CA LYS A 132 -13.89 -13.61 -0.03
C LYS A 132 -13.18 -12.45 0.64
N GLN A 133 -12.54 -11.62 -0.18
CA GLN A 133 -11.82 -10.43 0.24
C GLN A 133 -12.22 -9.27 -0.67
N ILE A 134 -12.69 -8.19 -0.06
CA ILE A 134 -13.03 -6.95 -0.77
C ILE A 134 -11.71 -6.32 -1.22
N ALA A 135 -11.70 -5.77 -2.44
CA ALA A 135 -10.60 -4.96 -2.90
C ALA A 135 -10.24 -3.86 -1.89
N THR A 136 -8.95 -3.62 -1.73
CA THR A 136 -8.43 -2.47 -1.00
C THR A 136 -7.86 -1.47 -2.01
N GLY A 137 -7.46 -0.28 -1.56
CA GLY A 137 -6.86 0.72 -2.44
C GLY A 137 -5.71 0.19 -3.33
N VAL A 138 -5.07 -0.93 -2.96
CA VAL A 138 -3.95 -1.55 -3.71
C VAL A 138 -4.18 -3.02 -4.10
N SER A 139 -5.35 -3.62 -3.83
CA SER A 139 -5.61 -5.03 -4.14
C SER A 139 -7.02 -5.22 -4.69
N ASP A 140 -7.17 -6.09 -5.69
CA ASP A 140 -8.48 -6.37 -6.30
C ASP A 140 -9.32 -7.35 -5.45
N THR A 141 -10.61 -7.44 -5.77
CA THR A 141 -11.59 -8.28 -5.08
C THR A 141 -11.33 -9.74 -5.41
N ILE A 142 -11.20 -10.56 -4.37
CA ILE A 142 -11.02 -12.01 -4.51
C ILE A 142 -12.37 -12.70 -4.38
N CYS A 143 -12.76 -13.42 -5.43
CA CYS A 143 -14.00 -14.18 -5.49
C CYS A 143 -13.77 -15.66 -5.20
N GLU A 144 -14.69 -16.27 -4.46
CA GLU A 144 -14.71 -17.71 -4.20
C GLU A 144 -16.09 -18.32 -4.48
N PRO A 145 -16.15 -19.60 -4.90
CA PRO A 145 -17.43 -20.26 -5.13
C PRO A 145 -18.21 -20.40 -3.83
N CYS A 146 -19.53 -20.21 -3.88
CA CYS A 146 -20.35 -20.32 -2.69
C CYS A 146 -20.39 -21.77 -2.16
N PRO A 147 -20.16 -21.98 -0.86
CA PRO A 147 -20.25 -23.30 -0.25
C PRO A 147 -21.71 -23.78 -0.22
N VAL A 148 -21.90 -25.09 -0.06
CA VAL A 148 -23.24 -25.70 0.08
C VAL A 148 -24.00 -25.04 1.23
N GLY A 149 -25.27 -24.71 1.00
CA GLY A 149 -26.09 -23.95 1.94
C GLY A 149 -26.07 -22.43 1.70
N PHE A 150 -25.22 -21.94 0.80
CA PHE A 150 -25.10 -20.53 0.45
C PHE A 150 -25.26 -20.29 -1.05
N PHE A 151 -25.61 -19.07 -1.44
CA PHE A 151 -25.74 -18.63 -2.83
C PHE A 151 -25.36 -17.16 -3.01
N SER A 152 -25.11 -16.80 -4.27
CA SER A 152 -25.02 -15.43 -4.75
C SER A 152 -25.75 -15.37 -6.09
N ASN A 153 -26.77 -14.51 -6.22
CA ASN A 153 -27.58 -14.37 -7.45
C ASN A 153 -27.30 -13.05 -8.20
N VAL A 154 -26.36 -12.25 -7.72
CA VAL A 154 -26.01 -10.94 -8.29
C VAL A 154 -24.54 -10.91 -8.67
N SER A 155 -24.20 -10.07 -9.64
CA SER A 155 -22.82 -9.68 -9.88
C SER A 155 -22.47 -8.54 -8.93
N SER A 156 -21.52 -8.74 -8.01
CA SER A 156 -21.13 -7.71 -7.06
C SER A 156 -19.67 -7.80 -6.64
N ALA A 157 -19.03 -6.65 -6.45
CA ALA A 157 -17.65 -6.53 -5.96
C ALA A 157 -17.55 -6.48 -4.42
N PHE A 158 -18.67 -6.49 -3.70
CA PHE A 158 -18.71 -6.38 -2.24
C PHE A 158 -19.58 -7.43 -1.54
N GLU A 159 -20.50 -8.09 -2.26
CA GLU A 159 -21.40 -9.06 -1.64
C GLU A 159 -20.76 -10.44 -1.42
N LYS A 160 -20.86 -10.92 -0.19
CA LYS A 160 -20.52 -12.31 0.18
C LYS A 160 -21.69 -13.25 -0.14
N CYS A 161 -21.41 -14.55 -0.19
CA CYS A 161 -22.46 -15.56 -0.32
C CYS A 161 -23.46 -15.46 0.84
N ARG A 162 -24.75 -15.50 0.52
CA ARG A 162 -25.86 -15.43 1.47
C ARG A 162 -26.41 -16.83 1.73
N PRO A 163 -26.84 -17.17 2.96
CA PRO A 163 -27.41 -18.48 3.24
C PRO A 163 -28.75 -18.66 2.52
N TRP A 164 -29.07 -19.89 2.11
CA TRP A 164 -30.39 -20.22 1.58
C TRP A 164 -31.48 -19.93 2.60
N THR A 165 -32.58 -19.32 2.16
CA THR A 165 -33.74 -19.11 3.03
C THR A 165 -34.46 -20.44 3.23
N ARG A 166 -34.63 -20.83 4.50
CA ARG A 166 -35.48 -21.96 4.87
C ARG A 166 -36.94 -21.48 4.84
N SER A 167 -37.68 -21.83 3.79
CA SER A 167 -39.13 -21.61 3.79
C SER A 167 -39.79 -22.60 4.77
N PRO A 168 -40.60 -22.17 5.75
CA PRO A 168 -41.36 -23.07 6.62
C PRO A 168 -42.59 -23.65 5.91
N GLY A 169 -42.43 -24.12 4.66
CA GLY A 169 -43.53 -24.32 3.72
C GLY A 169 -43.53 -25.62 2.92
N SER A 170 -42.66 -26.59 3.21
CA SER A 170 -42.80 -27.96 2.68
C SER A 170 -43.19 -28.96 3.77
N ALA A 171 -44.00 -28.52 4.72
CA ALA A 171 -44.82 -29.42 5.52
C ALA A 171 -46.16 -29.63 4.78
N GLU A 172 -46.10 -30.28 3.62
CA GLU A 172 -47.32 -30.81 3.00
C GLU A 172 -47.66 -32.16 3.64
N SER A 173 -48.75 -32.11 4.42
CA SER A 173 -49.63 -33.18 4.91
C SER A 173 -49.34 -33.80 6.29
N PRO A 174 -50.30 -33.74 7.23
CA PRO A 174 -50.26 -34.48 8.49
C PRO A 174 -50.63 -35.95 8.23
N GLY A 175 -49.62 -36.81 8.06
CA GLY A 175 -49.87 -38.24 7.88
C GLY A 175 -48.65 -39.16 7.78
N GLY A 176 -47.46 -38.71 8.22
CA GLY A 176 -46.22 -39.48 8.14
C GLY A 176 -45.59 -39.74 9.51
N ASP A 177 -45.12 -40.97 9.69
CA ASP A 177 -44.48 -41.58 10.87
C ASP A 177 -43.49 -40.64 11.64
N PRO A 178 -43.56 -40.55 12.99
CA PRO A 178 -42.70 -39.69 13.80
C PRO A 178 -41.18 -39.97 13.71
N HIS A 179 -40.75 -41.05 13.06
CA HIS A 179 -39.35 -41.45 12.98
C HIS A 179 -38.52 -40.83 11.85
N LEU A 180 -39.12 -40.04 10.95
CA LEU A 180 -38.41 -39.39 9.85
C LEU A 180 -38.59 -37.88 9.92
N LEU A 181 -37.99 -37.24 10.92
CA LEU A 181 -37.70 -35.81 10.84
C LEU A 181 -36.61 -35.64 9.76
N GLY A 182 -37.02 -35.64 8.49
CA GLY A 182 -36.14 -35.39 7.37
C GLY A 182 -35.45 -34.04 7.58
N ASP A 183 -34.15 -33.99 7.32
CA ASP A 183 -33.38 -32.76 7.35
C ASP A 183 -34.12 -31.69 6.53
N PRO A 184 -34.10 -30.43 6.98
CA PRO A 184 -34.69 -29.35 6.20
C PRO A 184 -34.15 -29.29 4.77
N VAL A 185 -35.06 -29.40 3.81
CA VAL A 185 -34.72 -29.19 2.41
C VAL A 185 -34.56 -27.70 2.17
N CYS A 186 -33.30 -27.24 2.13
CA CYS A 186 -32.98 -25.89 1.69
C CYS A 186 -33.06 -25.83 0.17
N HIS A 187 -33.83 -24.87 -0.36
CA HIS A 187 -33.95 -24.64 -1.78
C HIS A 187 -33.10 -23.43 -2.20
N PRO A 188 -32.36 -23.50 -3.31
CA PRO A 188 -31.81 -22.30 -3.93
C PRO A 188 -32.97 -21.40 -4.41
N PRO A 189 -32.83 -20.07 -4.37
CA PRO A 189 -33.86 -19.17 -4.89
C PRO A 189 -34.05 -19.38 -6.40
N LEU A 190 -35.29 -19.22 -6.87
CA LEU A 190 -35.62 -19.33 -8.29
C LEU A 190 -34.74 -18.37 -9.12
N GLY A 191 -33.90 -18.95 -9.99
CA GLY A 191 -32.94 -18.22 -10.83
C GLY A 191 -31.46 -18.44 -10.50
N ALA A 192 -31.14 -19.09 -9.37
CA ALA A 192 -29.78 -19.53 -9.08
C ALA A 192 -29.49 -20.85 -9.82
N GLY A 193 -29.06 -20.74 -11.09
CA GLY A 193 -28.54 -21.89 -11.84
C GLY A 193 -27.36 -22.50 -11.08
N LEU A 194 -27.47 -23.77 -10.69
CA LEU A 194 -26.37 -24.56 -10.17
C LEU A 194 -25.32 -24.69 -11.28
N TYR A 195 -24.30 -23.84 -11.28
CA TYR A 195 -23.07 -24.11 -12.03
C TYR A 195 -22.26 -25.17 -11.26
N GLN A 196 -22.71 -26.42 -11.33
CA GLN A 196 -21.86 -27.57 -11.04
C GLN A 196 -20.87 -27.70 -12.19
N LYS A 197 -19.63 -27.24 -11.98
CA LYS A 197 -18.54 -27.59 -12.90
C LYS A 197 -18.25 -29.07 -12.73
N GLY A 198 -18.64 -29.87 -13.74
CA GLY A 198 -18.29 -31.27 -13.83
C GLY A 198 -16.78 -31.46 -13.64
N GLY A 199 -16.42 -32.53 -12.94
CA GLY A 199 -15.03 -32.89 -12.68
C GLY A 199 -14.23 -33.01 -13.97
N GLN A 200 -13.07 -32.35 -13.99
CA GLN A 200 -11.99 -32.71 -14.88
C GLN A 200 -10.86 -33.26 -14.00
N GLU A 201 -10.72 -34.59 -14.02
CA GLU A 201 -9.44 -35.25 -13.80
C GLU A 201 -8.43 -34.67 -14.80
N ALA A 202 -7.53 -33.82 -14.31
CA ALA A 202 -6.32 -33.47 -15.03
C ALA A 202 -5.29 -34.57 -14.75
N LYS A 203 -5.27 -35.57 -15.63
CA LYS A 203 -4.17 -36.52 -15.75
C LYS A 203 -2.94 -35.79 -16.30
N ARG A 204 -1.88 -35.66 -15.52
CA ARG A 204 -0.51 -35.61 -16.03
C ARG A 204 0.44 -36.27 -15.05
#